data_AF-A0A7V3W3E1-F1
#
_entry.id   AF-A0A7V3W3E1-F1
#
_cell.length_a   1.000
_cell.length_b   1.000
_cell.length_c   1.000
_cell.angle_alpha   90.00
_cell.angle_beta   90.00
_cell.angle_gamma   90.00
#
_symmetry.space_group_name_H-M   'P 1'
#
loop_
_entity.id
_entity.type
_entity.pdbx_description
1 polymer ?
#
loop_
_entity_poly.entity_id
_entity_poly.type
_entity_poly.pdbx_seq_one_letter_code
_entity_poly.pdbx_strand_id
1 'polypeptide(L)'
;MGVKASLWTARALHALAVLLLLGPYFLLQLGMIYLAGLIVISGLFIWEHRLISAEDLSRLDVAFFNMNGWISITFLIFGAADILVGR
;
A
#
# COMPACT_ATOMS: atom_id res chain seq x y z
N MET A 1 9.71 12.68 18.44
CA MET A 1 9.49 13.30 17.11
C MET A 1 8.12 13.99 17.14
N GLY A 2 7.94 15.13 16.49
CA GLY A 2 6.62 15.79 16.42
C GLY A 2 5.71 15.15 15.36
N VAL A 3 4.39 15.37 15.45
CA VAL A 3 3.37 14.78 14.55
C VAL A 3 3.74 14.94 13.07
N LYS A 4 4.09 16.16 12.65
CA LYS A 4 4.49 16.44 11.26
C LYS A 4 5.67 15.60 10.81
N ALA A 5 6.69 15.43 11.66
CA ALA A 5 7.86 14.61 11.36
C ALA A 5 7.49 13.13 11.26
N SER A 6 6.64 12.63 12.17
CA SER A 6 6.14 11.25 12.12
C SER A 6 5.36 10.93 10.85
N LEU A 7 4.53 11.87 10.37
CA LEU A 7 3.80 11.71 9.11
C LEU A 7 4.73 11.68 7.89
N TRP A 8 5.82 12.43 7.90
CA TRP A 8 6.85 12.35 6.86
C TRP A 8 7.60 11.02 6.88
N THR A 9 7.97 10.53 8.07
CA THR A 9 8.56 9.20 8.23
C THR A 9 7.63 8.11 7.71
N ALA A 10 6.33 8.18 8.03
CA ALA A 10 5.34 7.23 7.53
C ALA A 10 5.26 7.22 5.99
N ARG A 11 5.27 8.39 5.34
CA ARG A 11 5.31 8.49 3.87
C ARG A 11 6.55 7.80 3.27
N ALA A 12 7.72 8.00 3.89
CA ALA A 12 8.95 7.36 3.44
C ALA A 12 8.89 5.83 3.60
N LEU A 13 8.32 5.34 4.72
CA LEU A 13 8.14 3.91 4.95
C LEU A 13 7.12 3.29 3.97
N HIS A 14 6.04 3.99 3.62
CA HIS A 14 5.09 3.51 2.61
C HIS A 14 5.72 3.48 1.20
N ALA A 15 6.53 4.49 0.85
CA ALA A 15 7.30 4.45 -0.40
C ALA A 15 8.25 3.24 -0.43
N LEU A 16 8.95 2.98 0.68
CA LEU A 16 9.79 1.79 0.82
C LEU A 16 8.95 0.50 0.73
N ALA A 17 7.78 0.45 1.34
CA ALA A 17 6.89 -0.71 1.29
C ALA A 17 6.47 -1.02 -0.16
N VAL A 18 6.08 -0.01 -0.95
CA VAL A 18 5.76 -0.18 -2.38
C VAL A 18 6.96 -0.74 -3.15
N LEU A 19 8.17 -0.23 -2.88
CA LEU A 19 9.39 -0.76 -3.49
C LEU A 19 9.65 -2.22 -3.10
N LEU A 20 9.46 -2.59 -1.84
CA LEU A 20 9.62 -3.98 -1.38
C LEU A 20 8.54 -4.90 -1.97
N LEU A 21 7.34 -4.39 -2.22
CA LEU A 21 6.27 -5.11 -2.92
C LEU A 21 6.55 -5.32 -4.42
N LEU A 22 7.58 -4.70 -5.01
CA LEU A 22 8.10 -5.14 -6.30
C LEU A 22 8.88 -6.47 -6.18
N GLY A 23 9.36 -6.83 -4.99
CA GLY A 23 10.11 -8.07 -4.75
C GLY A 23 9.38 -9.33 -5.24
N PRO A 24 8.13 -9.59 -4.82
CA PRO A 24 7.35 -10.74 -5.29
C PRO A 24 7.21 -10.83 -6.81
N TYR A 25 7.09 -9.68 -7.52
CA TYR A 25 7.04 -9.66 -8.99
C TYR A 25 8.26 -10.34 -9.60
N PHE A 26 9.47 -10.02 -9.13
CA PHE A 26 10.70 -10.61 -9.64
C PHE A 26 10.95 -12.03 -9.11
N LEU A 27 10.66 -12.28 -7.83
CA LEU A 27 10.95 -13.56 -7.17
C LEU A 27 10.02 -14.69 -7.63
N LEU A 28 8.76 -14.36 -7.90
CA LEU A 28 7.73 -15.33 -8.30
C LEU A 28 7.40 -15.25 -9.80
N GLN A 29 8.08 -14.38 -10.55
CA GLN A 29 7.86 -14.13 -11.98
C GLN A 29 6.39 -13.79 -12.28
N LEU A 30 5.80 -12.90 -11.48
CA LEU A 30 4.41 -12.48 -11.66
C LEU A 30 4.27 -11.60 -12.92
N GLY A 31 3.06 -11.52 -13.46
CA GLY A 31 2.75 -10.79 -14.67
C GLY A 31 2.13 -9.41 -14.43
N MET A 32 1.40 -8.95 -15.45
CA MET A 32 0.80 -7.61 -15.47
C MET A 32 -0.37 -7.47 -14.49
N ILE A 33 -1.02 -8.58 -14.11
CA ILE A 33 -2.14 -8.55 -13.15
C ILE A 33 -1.59 -8.08 -11.79
N TYR A 34 -0.50 -8.68 -11.31
CA TYR A 34 0.13 -8.25 -10.07
C TYR A 34 0.58 -6.77 -10.12
N LEU A 35 1.17 -6.33 -11.22
CA LEU A 35 1.59 -4.93 -11.38
C LEU A 35 0.40 -3.96 -11.32
N ALA A 36 -0.75 -4.31 -11.89
CA ALA A 36 -1.97 -3.52 -11.76
C ALA A 36 -2.42 -3.41 -10.28
N GLY A 37 -2.36 -4.51 -9.54
CA GLY A 37 -2.61 -4.52 -8.10
C GLY A 37 -1.65 -3.61 -7.33
N LEU A 38 -0.37 -3.61 -7.68
CA LEU A 38 0.64 -2.76 -7.05
C LEU A 38 0.40 -1.26 -7.32
N ILE A 39 -0.09 -0.90 -8.51
CA ILE A 39 -0.52 0.47 -8.82
C ILE A 39 -1.69 0.87 -7.92
N VAL A 40 -2.68 -0.02 -7.73
CA VAL A 40 -3.81 0.23 -6.83
C VAL A 40 -3.34 0.43 -5.39
N ILE A 41 -2.48 -0.46 -4.87
CA ILE A 41 -1.89 -0.35 -3.53
C ILE A 41 -1.14 0.98 -3.35
N SER A 42 -0.38 1.41 -4.36
CA SER A 42 0.31 2.70 -4.33
C SER A 42 -0.67 3.87 -4.22
N GLY A 43 -1.78 3.82 -4.97
CA GLY A 43 -2.86 4.81 -4.88
C GLY A 43 -3.55 4.83 -3.50
N LEU A 44 -3.74 3.66 -2.89
CA LEU A 44 -4.30 3.49 -1.56
C LEU A 44 -3.42 4.15 -0.48
N PHE A 45 -2.10 3.94 -0.50
CA PHE A 45 -1.18 4.65 0.40
C PHE A 45 -1.23 6.18 0.23
N ILE A 46 -1.36 6.67 -1.01
CA ILE A 46 -1.51 8.11 -1.26
C ILE A 46 -2.83 8.62 -0.65
N TRP A 47 -3.91 7.86 -0.79
CA TRP A 47 -5.22 8.22 -0.23
C TRP A 47 -5.19 8.29 1.30
N GLU A 48 -4.55 7.34 1.98
CA GLU A 48 -4.41 7.33 3.43
C GLU A 48 -3.75 8.62 3.93
N HIS A 49 -2.64 9.02 3.32
CA HIS A 49 -1.94 10.25 3.68
C HIS A 49 -2.66 11.55 3.30
N ARG A 50 -3.71 11.47 2.46
CA ARG A 50 -4.62 12.60 2.19
C ARG A 50 -5.75 12.68 3.22
N LEU A 51 -6.12 11.55 3.83
CA LEU A 51 -7.19 11.49 4.82
C LEU A 51 -6.75 11.99 6.21
N ILE A 52 -5.44 11.96 6.48
CA ILE A 52 -4.83 12.43 7.73
C ILE A 52 -3.96 13.66 7.47
N SER A 53 -3.97 14.62 8.40
CA SER A 53 -3.09 15.79 8.37
C SER A 53 -2.39 15.97 9.71
N ALA A 54 -1.37 16.83 9.78
CA ALA A 54 -0.69 17.09 11.06
C ALA A 54 -1.58 17.91 12.02
N GLU A 55 -2.58 18.58 11.45
CA GLU A 55 -3.51 19.48 12.11
C GLU A 55 -4.79 18.75 12.57
N ASP A 56 -5.16 17.64 11.95
CA ASP A 56 -6.31 16.81 12.30
C ASP A 56 -6.00 15.31 12.17
N LEU A 57 -5.88 14.65 13.33
CA LEU A 57 -5.67 13.21 13.46
C LEU A 57 -6.93 12.46 13.90
N SER A 58 -8.10 13.11 13.94
CA SER A 58 -9.35 12.47 14.40
C SER A 58 -9.72 11.22 13.60
N ARG A 59 -9.21 11.11 12.37
CA ARG A 59 -9.44 9.99 11.44
C ARG A 59 -8.26 9.02 11.35
N LEU A 60 -7.22 9.18 12.17
CA LEU A 60 -5.98 8.39 12.06
C LEU A 60 -6.26 6.88 12.12
N ASP A 61 -6.94 6.41 13.16
CA ASP A 61 -7.17 4.98 13.37
C ASP A 61 -8.02 4.36 12.25
N VAL A 62 -9.05 5.10 11.81
CA VAL A 62 -9.93 4.67 10.72
C VAL A 62 -9.18 4.66 9.39
N ALA A 63 -8.37 5.68 9.12
CA ALA A 63 -7.55 5.75 7.91
C ALA A 63 -6.57 4.57 7.86
N PHE A 64 -5.86 4.32 8.96
CA PHE A 64 -4.87 3.25 9.05
C PHE A 64 -5.50 1.87 8.95
N PHE A 65 -6.51 1.55 9.77
CA PHE A 65 -7.11 0.21 9.80
C PHE A 65 -7.81 -0.13 8.48
N ASN A 66 -8.62 0.80 7.95
CA ASN A 66 -9.31 0.56 6.70
C ASN A 66 -8.33 0.47 5.53
N MET A 67 -7.31 1.34 5.48
CA MET A 67 -6.38 1.30 4.37
C MET A 67 -5.55 0.02 4.36
N ASN A 68 -5.04 -0.41 5.52
CA ASN A 68 -4.32 -1.69 5.60
C ASN A 68 -5.22 -2.87 5.20
N GLY A 69 -6.50 -2.85 5.55
CA GLY A 69 -7.48 -3.84 5.10
C GLY A 69 -7.61 -3.88 3.57
N TRP A 70 -7.81 -2.72 2.94
CA TRP A 70 -7.90 -2.62 1.48
C TRP A 70 -6.60 -3.05 0.79
N ILE A 71 -5.44 -2.58 1.27
CA ILE A 71 -4.13 -2.95 0.73
C ILE A 71 -3.91 -4.46 0.80
N SER A 72 -4.23 -5.09 1.93
CA SER A 72 -4.06 -6.54 2.12
C SER A 72 -4.95 -7.35 1.17
N ILE A 73 -6.21 -6.94 1.02
CA ILE A 73 -7.15 -7.60 0.10
C ILE A 73 -6.73 -7.40 -1.35
N THR A 74 -6.33 -6.19 -1.74
CA THR A 74 -5.81 -5.92 -3.09
C THR A 74 -4.58 -6.76 -3.38
N PHE A 75 -3.61 -6.81 -2.47
CA PHE A 75 -2.42 -7.64 -2.61
C PHE A 75 -2.78 -9.12 -2.79
N LEU A 76 -3.67 -9.64 -1.95
CA LEU A 76 -4.13 -11.02 -2.02
C LEU A 76 -4.82 -11.33 -3.36
N ILE A 77 -5.80 -10.51 -3.77
CA ILE A 77 -6.59 -10.75 -4.98
C ILE A 77 -5.70 -10.71 -6.21
N PHE A 78 -4.92 -9.65 -6.41
CA PHE A 78 -4.12 -9.50 -7.61
C PHE A 78 -2.94 -10.49 -7.64
N GLY A 79 -2.29 -10.74 -6.51
CA GLY A 79 -1.22 -11.74 -6.41
C GLY A 79 -1.73 -13.16 -6.65
N ALA A 80 -2.82 -13.56 -6.00
CA ALA A 80 -3.40 -14.88 -6.21
C ALA A 80 -3.96 -15.04 -7.62
N ALA A 81 -4.65 -14.03 -8.16
CA ALA A 81 -5.18 -14.07 -9.52
C ALA A 81 -4.06 -14.26 -10.56
N ASP A 82 -2.96 -13.52 -10.44
CA ASP A 82 -1.83 -13.67 -11.36
C ASP A 82 -1.18 -15.05 -11.26
N ILE A 83 -1.02 -15.59 -10.04
CA ILE A 83 -0.50 -16.95 -9.83
C ILE A 83 -1.45 -18.01 -10.41
N LEU A 84 -2.76 -17.82 -10.30
CA LEU A 84 -3.76 -18.81 -10.75
C LEU A 84 -4.05 -18.74 -12.25
N VAL A 85 -3.84 -17.58 -12.88
CA VAL A 85 -4.10 -17.35 -14.33
C VAL A 85 -2.81 -17.45 -15.15
N GLY A 86 -1.69 -16.99 -14.61
CA GLY A 86 -0.37 -16.99 -15.26
C GLY A 86 0.42 -18.28 -15.08
N ARG A 87 -0.14 -19.27 -14.37
CA ARG A 87 0.31 -20.66 -14.34
C ARG A 87 -0.66 -21.54 -15.10
#